data_AF-A0A968F0C5-F1
#
_entry.id   AF-A0A968F0C5-F1
#
_cell.length_a   1.000
_cell.length_b   1.000
_cell.length_c   1.000
_cell.angle_alpha   90.00
_cell.angle_beta   90.00
_cell.angle_gamma   90.00
#
_symmetry.space_group_name_H-M   'P 1'
#
loop_
_entity.id
_entity.type
_entity.pdbx_description
1 polymer ?
#
loop_
_entity_poly.entity_id
_entity_poly.type
_entity_poly.pdbx_seq_one_letter_code
_entity_poly.pdbx_strand_id
1 'polypeptide(L)' 'FAEIARKKYNGDLAGTLTLTAGLGGMGGAQPLAVTMNNGVAIIVEVDEKRINRRLETRY' A
#
# COMPACT_ATOMS: atom_id res chain seq x y z
N PHE A 1 -8.42 -3.04 -0.59
CA PHE A 1 -8.37 -2.30 0.68
C PHE A 1 -9.72 -1.72 1.10
N ALA A 2 -10.46 -1.03 0.22
CA ALA A 2 -11.81 -0.50 0.53
C ALA A 2 -12.79 -1.48 1.22
N GLU A 3 -12.88 -2.73 0.74
CA GLU A 3 -13.76 -3.72 1.37
C GLU A 3 -13.30 -4.16 2.76
N ILE A 4 -11.98 -4.18 3.00
CA ILE A 4 -11.41 -4.42 4.33
C ILE A 4 -11.79 -3.25 5.25
N ALA A 5 -11.68 -2.01 4.74
CA ALA A 5 -12.08 -0.80 5.46
C ALA A 5 -13.56 -0.86 5.89
N ARG A 6 -14.46 -1.21 4.96
CA ARG A 6 -15.90 -1.38 5.26
C ARG A 6 -16.18 -2.43 6.32
N LYS A 7 -15.52 -3.58 6.23
CA LYS A 7 -15.77 -4.72 7.14
C LYS A 7 -15.17 -4.54 8.53
N LYS A 8 -14.08 -3.78 8.68
CA LYS A 8 -13.28 -3.77 9.91
C LYS A 8 -13.01 -2.39 10.50
N TYR A 9 -13.12 -1.32 9.72
CA TYR A 9 -12.65 0.02 10.07
C TYR A 9 -13.64 1.12 9.68
N ASN A 10 -14.94 0.84 9.76
CA ASN A 10 -16.01 1.82 9.50
C ASN A 10 -15.94 2.49 8.11
N GLY A 11 -15.43 1.77 7.11
CA GLY A 11 -15.37 2.25 5.73
C GLY A 11 -14.10 3.03 5.35
N ASP A 12 -13.19 3.29 6.29
CA ASP A 12 -11.98 4.09 6.05
C ASP A 12 -10.73 3.42 6.69
N LEU A 13 -9.54 3.58 6.11
CA LEU A 13 -8.29 3.08 6.72
C LEU A 13 -7.51 4.18 7.46
N ALA A 14 -8.05 5.40 7.58
CA ALA A 14 -7.48 6.45 8.40
C ALA A 14 -7.12 5.96 9.82
N GLY A 15 -5.89 6.24 10.26
CA GLY A 15 -5.38 5.80 11.56
C GLY A 15 -4.96 4.33 11.64
N THR A 16 -4.94 3.60 10.51
CA THR A 16 -4.48 2.21 10.44
C THR A 16 -3.11 2.08 9.77
N LEU A 17 -2.37 1.02 10.14
CA LEU A 17 -1.12 0.62 9.51
C LEU A 17 -1.30 -0.73 8.81
N THR A 18 -1.09 -0.75 7.49
CA THR A 18 -1.03 -1.98 6.68
C THR A 18 0.42 -2.43 6.54
N LEU A 19 0.72 -3.67 6.92
CA LEU A 19 2.03 -4.30 6.70
C LEU A 19 1.91 -5.38 5.61
N THR A 20 2.77 -5.31 4.60
CA THR A 20 2.83 -6.30 3.49
C THR A 20 4.24 -6.35 2.90
N ALA A 21 4.44 -7.14 1.84
CA ALA A 21 5.71 -7.28 1.14
C ALA A 21 5.52 -7.37 -0.38
N GLY A 22 6.58 -7.04 -1.12
CA GLY A 22 6.68 -7.17 -2.57
C GLY A 22 6.18 -5.95 -3.34
N LEU A 23 7.11 -5.25 -4.00
CA LEU A 23 6.87 -4.18 -4.97
C LEU A 23 7.19 -4.70 -6.38
N GLY A 24 6.62 -5.85 -6.74
CA GLY A 24 6.69 -6.42 -8.10
C GLY A 24 5.74 -5.75 -9.09
N GLY A 25 5.45 -6.42 -10.21
CA GLY A 25 4.54 -5.89 -11.24
C GLY A 25 3.14 -5.56 -10.71
N MET A 26 2.50 -6.52 -10.01
CA MET A 26 1.19 -6.30 -9.36
C MET A 26 1.33 -5.71 -7.96
N GLY A 27 2.27 -6.23 -7.16
CA GLY A 27 2.48 -5.77 -5.77
C GLY A 27 2.87 -4.30 -5.65
N GLY A 28 3.44 -3.71 -6.70
CA GLY A 28 3.75 -2.28 -6.76
C GLY A 28 2.54 -1.34 -6.67
N ALA A 29 1.31 -1.84 -6.87
CA ALA A 29 0.07 -1.06 -6.72
C ALA A 29 -0.41 -0.95 -5.26
N GLN A 30 0.17 -1.71 -4.34
CA GLN A 30 -0.24 -1.75 -2.94
C GLN A 30 -0.11 -0.40 -2.20
N PRO A 31 0.98 0.39 -2.33
CA PRO A 31 1.10 1.65 -1.60
C PRO A 31 -0.03 2.61 -1.98
N LEU A 32 -0.23 2.87 -3.28
CA LEU A 32 -1.35 3.66 -3.78
C LEU A 32 -2.71 3.13 -3.35
N ALA A 33 -2.93 1.81 -3.42
CA ALA A 33 -4.22 1.23 -3.04
C ALA A 33 -4.55 1.43 -1.55
N VAL A 34 -3.54 1.45 -0.67
CA VAL A 34 -3.72 1.73 0.77
C VAL A 34 -3.94 3.23 1.01
N THR A 35 -3.11 4.09 0.41
CA THR A 35 -3.20 5.55 0.61
C THR A 35 -4.45 6.17 -0.02
N MET A 36 -4.95 5.62 -1.14
CA MET A 36 -6.27 5.97 -1.69
C MET A 36 -7.44 5.62 -0.76
N ASN A 37 -7.21 4.78 0.25
CA ASN A 37 -8.16 4.48 1.32
C ASN A 37 -7.76 5.15 2.65
N ASN A 38 -6.94 6.21 2.60
CA ASN A 38 -6.42 7.00 3.73
C ASN A 38 -5.57 6.23 4.76
N GLY A 39 -5.13 5.01 4.46
CA GLY A 39 -4.28 4.22 5.34
C GLY A 39 -2.79 4.55 5.17
N VAL A 40 -1.98 4.11 6.14
CA VAL A 40 -0.51 4.09 6.03
C VAL A 40 -0.05 2.67 5.71
N ALA A 41 0.99 2.53 4.88
CA ALA A 41 1.55 1.23 4.52
C ALA A 41 3.06 1.15 4.81
N ILE A 42 3.50 0.02 5.36
CA ILE A 42 4.90 -0.44 5.30
C ILE A 42 4.94 -1.64 4.35
N ILE A 43 5.76 -1.55 3.31
CA ILE A 43 5.88 -2.58 2.28
C ILE A 43 7.34 -3.01 2.18
N VAL A 44 7.61 -4.24 2.61
CA VAL A 44 8.97 -4.81 2.57
C VAL A 44 9.30 -5.23 1.13
N GLU A 45 10.40 -4.73 0.58
CA GLU A 45 10.94 -5.14 -0.72
C GLU A 45 12.44 -5.35 -0.59
N VAL A 46 12.96 -6.40 -1.24
CA VAL A 46 14.36 -6.78 -1.18
C VAL A 46 15.20 -6.09 -2.26
N ASP A 47 14.56 -5.73 -3.39
CA ASP A 47 15.21 -5.08 -4.53
C ASP A 47 15.00 -3.56 -4.49
N GLU A 48 16.03 -2.81 -4.11
CA GLU A 48 16.02 -1.35 -4.05
C GLU A 48 15.62 -0.70 -5.38
N LYS A 49 15.99 -1.28 -6.53
CA LYS A 49 15.59 -0.74 -7.85
C LYS A 49 14.09 -0.75 -8.03
N ARG A 50 13.39 -1.74 -7.43
CA ARG A 50 11.94 -1.78 -7.45
C ARG A 50 11.35 -0.69 -6.59
N ILE A 51 11.91 -0.42 -5.42
CA ILE A 51 11.48 0.69 -4.55
C ILE A 51 11.61 2.02 -5.30
N ASN A 52 12.80 2.30 -5.84
CA ASN A 52 13.10 3.54 -6.56
C ASN A 52 12.14 3.74 -7.74
N ARG A 53 11.86 2.69 -8.52
CA ARG A 53 10.88 2.76 -9.60
C ARG A 53 9.49 3.21 -9.11
N ARG A 54 9.03 2.79 -7.92
CA ARG A 54 7.69 3.17 -7.40
C ARG A 54 7.68 4.62 -6.98
N LEU A 55 8.74 5.08 -6.33
CA LEU A 55 8.93 6.49 -5.98
C LEU A 55 8.92 7.39 -7.24
N GLU A 56 9.64 7.00 -8.29
CA GLU A 56 9.65 7.73 -9.58
C GLU A 56 8.26 7.81 -10.22
N THR A 57 7.54 6.69 -10.21
CA THR A 57 6.19 6.61 -10.80
C THR A 57 5.07 7.13 -9.90
N ARG A 58 5.38 7.59 -8.68
CA ARG A 58 4.42 8.08 -7.67
C ARG A 58 3.32 7.07 -7.32
N TYR A 59 3.72 5.81 -7.17
CA TYR A 59 2.87 4.73 -6.65
C TYR A 59 2.85 4.70 -5.12
#